data_AF-A0A845S6H8-F1
#
_entry.id   AF-A0A845S6H8-F1
#
_cell.length_a   1.000
_cell.length_b   1.000
_cell.length_c   1.000
_cell.angle_alpha   90.00
_cell.angle_beta   90.00
_cell.angle_gamma   90.00
#
_symmetry.space_group_name_H-M   'P 1'
#
loop_
_entity.id
_entity.type
_entity.pdbx_description
1 polymer ?
#
loop_
_entity_poly.entity_id
_entity_poly.type
_entity_poly.pdbx_seq_one_letter_code
_entity_poly.pdbx_strand_id
1 'polypeptide(L)'
;MNLEIKVPDIGDFKNVEIIEVLIKEGDQIKKNDPVLTLESDKSSVEVPSPFDGKISSIKVKVGDKVSKGSLIATLSNGDSSKGIDNKSILPETEKIIQEAEKVLKKIEPEKKIIKEEPKQSFETKVEFKKFTNYSSEQDSLGDVDPQETIEWIESLNDVVERDGPKRANYLLGKLINQAYISGSNLPYNQKTPYINTIPREMEVKSPGDQVIENKIRSLIRWNAACMVVRANKKLPELGGHIATFASAATLYDVGFNHFWRAQNEKNLGDLIYFQGHCAPGIYARSFLEGRITAKQLENFRQEVDGGGLSSYPHPWLMPNYWQFPTVSMGLGPIMAIY
;
A
#
# COMPACT_ATOMS: atom_id res chain seq x y z
N MET A 1 26.58 -20.82 32.34
CA MET A 1 25.14 -21.18 32.34
C MET A 1 24.62 -20.94 30.93
N ASN A 2 24.01 -21.94 30.30
CA ASN A 2 23.35 -21.75 29.00
C ASN A 2 21.98 -21.16 29.27
N LEU A 3 21.69 -19.97 28.73
CA LEU A 3 20.38 -19.33 28.85
C LEU A 3 19.55 -19.70 27.61
N GLU A 4 18.33 -20.18 27.85
CA GLU A 4 17.40 -20.61 26.79
C GLU A 4 16.43 -19.47 26.43
N ILE A 5 16.35 -19.09 25.15
CA ILE A 5 15.34 -18.17 24.64
C ILE A 5 14.12 -18.99 24.24
N LYS A 6 12.96 -18.71 24.84
CA LYS A 6 11.68 -19.38 24.55
C LYS A 6 10.71 -18.40 23.91
N VAL A 7 9.79 -18.93 23.10
CA VAL A 7 8.68 -18.16 22.54
C VAL A 7 7.81 -17.60 23.70
N PRO A 8 7.62 -16.27 23.78
CA PRO A 8 6.82 -15.63 24.83
C PRO A 8 5.33 -15.99 24.68
N ASP A 9 4.49 -15.51 25.60
CA ASP A 9 3.05 -15.76 25.53
C ASP A 9 2.43 -15.01 24.34
N ILE A 10 2.03 -15.74 23.29
CA ILE A 10 1.39 -15.17 22.08
C ILE A 10 -0.14 -15.20 22.21
N GLY A 11 -0.71 -15.58 23.36
CA GLY A 11 -2.16 -15.73 23.55
C GLY A 11 -2.68 -17.11 23.12
N ASP A 12 -3.93 -17.21 22.68
CA ASP A 12 -4.60 -18.49 22.35
C ASP A 12 -4.16 -19.15 21.02
N PHE A 13 -3.17 -18.58 20.34
CA PHE A 13 -2.70 -19.07 19.04
C PHE A 13 -1.75 -20.27 19.18
N LYS A 14 -2.07 -21.37 18.49
CA LYS A 14 -1.26 -22.60 18.41
C LYS A 14 -0.73 -22.77 16.99
N ASN A 15 0.52 -23.20 16.83
CA ASN A 15 1.17 -23.48 15.53
C ASN A 15 1.31 -22.26 14.60
N VAL A 16 1.97 -21.20 15.08
CA VAL A 16 2.25 -19.97 14.32
C VAL A 16 3.54 -20.15 13.51
N GLU A 17 3.59 -19.64 12.28
CA GLU A 17 4.72 -19.84 11.34
C GLU A 17 5.79 -18.75 11.47
N ILE A 18 7.06 -19.15 11.37
CA ILE A 18 8.20 -18.23 11.36
C ILE A 18 8.40 -17.71 9.92
N ILE A 19 8.17 -16.41 9.72
CA ILE A 19 8.40 -15.76 8.41
C ILE A 19 9.82 -15.23 8.26
N GLU A 20 10.47 -14.86 9.36
CA GLU A 20 11.81 -14.27 9.30
C GLU A 20 12.60 -14.54 10.59
N VAL A 21 13.86 -14.96 10.44
CA VAL A 21 14.83 -15.10 11.54
C VAL A 21 15.82 -13.95 11.41
N LEU A 22 15.80 -13.03 12.38
CA LEU A 22 16.57 -11.77 12.34
C LEU A 22 17.97 -11.90 12.97
N ILE A 23 18.34 -13.12 13.39
CA ILE A 23 19.55 -13.39 14.14
C ILE A 23 20.45 -14.40 13.43
N LYS A 24 21.77 -14.23 13.52
CA LYS A 24 22.76 -15.20 13.01
C LYS A 24 23.57 -15.81 14.16
N GLU A 25 24.07 -17.03 13.96
CA GLU A 25 24.94 -17.69 14.94
C GLU A 25 26.20 -16.84 15.16
N GLY A 26 26.48 -16.49 16.42
CA GLY A 26 27.58 -15.61 16.79
C GLY A 26 27.24 -14.12 16.92
N ASP A 27 26.00 -13.69 16.63
CA ASP A 27 25.58 -12.31 16.86
C ASP A 27 25.48 -11.97 18.36
N GLN A 28 25.78 -10.71 18.67
CA GLN A 28 25.66 -10.14 20.02
C GLN A 28 24.33 -9.40 20.12
N ILE A 29 23.44 -9.89 21.00
CA ILE A 29 22.08 -9.39 21.16
C ILE A 29 21.93 -8.70 22.50
N LYS A 30 21.18 -7.58 22.52
CA LYS A 30 20.75 -6.91 23.74
C LYS A 30 19.33 -7.30 24.12
N LYS A 31 18.99 -7.12 25.39
CA LYS A 31 17.64 -7.30 25.92
C LYS A 31 16.66 -6.42 25.16
N ASN A 32 15.55 -7.01 24.72
CA ASN A 32 14.51 -6.44 23.87
C ASN A 32 14.81 -6.29 22.37
N ASP A 33 15.97 -6.72 21.88
CA ASP A 33 16.20 -6.74 20.43
C ASP A 33 15.35 -7.84 19.76
N PRO A 34 14.77 -7.59 18.57
CA PRO A 34 13.90 -8.56 17.88
C PRO A 34 14.71 -9.75 17.38
N VAL A 35 14.26 -10.96 17.73
CA VAL A 35 14.95 -12.22 17.40
C VAL A 35 14.34 -12.89 16.17
N LEU A 36 13.03 -12.88 16.06
CA LEU A 36 12.28 -13.50 14.97
C LEU A 36 10.92 -12.83 14.80
N THR A 37 10.36 -12.98 13.60
CA THR A 37 9.04 -12.47 13.25
C THR A 37 8.12 -13.65 12.95
N LEU A 38 6.97 -13.68 13.63
CA LEU A 38 5.94 -14.69 13.48
C LEU A 38 4.74 -14.12 12.73
N GLU A 39 4.16 -14.89 11.81
CA GLU A 39 2.91 -14.50 11.14
C GLU A 39 1.73 -15.28 11.72
N SER A 40 0.75 -14.54 12.25
CA SER A 40 -0.56 -15.06 12.63
C SER A 40 -1.62 -14.60 11.61
N ASP A 41 -2.76 -15.28 11.60
CA ASP A 41 -3.93 -15.01 10.72
C ASP A 41 -4.44 -13.55 10.76
N LYS A 42 -3.97 -12.74 11.72
CA LYS A 42 -4.40 -11.34 11.88
C LYS A 42 -3.26 -10.33 11.89
N SER A 43 -2.01 -10.74 12.07
CA SER A 43 -0.86 -9.82 12.20
C SER A 43 0.48 -10.55 12.26
N SER A 44 1.55 -9.87 11.85
CA SER A 44 2.93 -10.24 12.16
C SER A 44 3.35 -9.71 13.53
N VAL A 45 3.97 -10.55 14.37
CA VAL A 45 4.44 -10.20 15.73
C VAL A 45 5.93 -10.51 15.84
N GLU A 46 6.71 -9.52 16.27
CA GLU A 46 8.13 -9.67 16.56
C GLU A 46 8.35 -10.21 17.98
N VAL A 47 9.22 -11.20 18.13
CA VAL A 47 9.58 -11.78 19.42
C VAL A 47 10.89 -11.15 19.93
N PRO A 48 10.87 -10.36 21.01
CA PRO A 48 12.08 -9.75 21.57
C PRO A 48 12.91 -10.74 22.41
N SER A 49 14.23 -10.52 22.46
CA SER A 49 15.15 -11.32 23.29
C SER A 49 14.99 -11.00 24.79
N PRO A 50 14.84 -12.01 25.67
CA PRO A 50 14.74 -11.81 27.11
C PRO A 50 16.09 -11.56 27.82
N PHE A 51 17.22 -11.85 27.18
CA PHE A 51 18.56 -11.77 27.80
C PHE A 51 19.60 -11.15 26.85
N ASP A 52 20.61 -10.50 27.45
CA ASP A 52 21.83 -10.03 26.77
C ASP A 52 22.81 -11.20 26.60
N GLY A 53 23.39 -11.38 25.41
CA GLY A 53 24.40 -12.43 25.22
C GLY A 53 24.77 -12.69 23.77
N LYS A 54 25.75 -13.58 23.57
CA LYS A 54 26.14 -14.08 22.24
C LYS A 54 25.40 -15.37 21.91
N ILE A 55 24.83 -15.46 20.72
CA ILE A 55 24.10 -16.65 20.26
C ILE A 55 25.08 -17.79 19.95
N SER A 56 24.88 -18.94 20.59
CA SER A 56 25.75 -20.11 20.37
C SER A 56 25.18 -21.10 19.36
N SER A 57 23.86 -21.28 19.29
CA SER A 57 23.21 -22.09 18.26
C SER A 57 21.75 -21.70 18.08
N ILE A 58 21.27 -21.74 16.84
CA ILE A 58 19.87 -21.49 16.47
C ILE A 58 19.22 -22.82 16.11
N LYS A 59 18.08 -23.14 16.75
CA LYS A 59 17.37 -24.42 16.52
C LYS A 59 16.15 -24.32 15.60
N VAL A 60 15.84 -23.14 15.09
CA VAL A 60 14.64 -22.88 14.26
C VAL A 60 15.03 -22.40 12.85
N LYS A 61 14.24 -22.78 11.85
CA LYS A 61 14.38 -22.31 10.46
C LYS A 61 13.14 -21.52 10.02
N VAL A 62 13.30 -20.70 8.98
CA VAL A 62 12.18 -20.02 8.33
C VAL A 62 11.20 -21.08 7.77
N GLY A 63 9.92 -20.95 8.09
CA GLY A 63 8.86 -21.94 7.76
C GLY A 63 8.53 -22.96 8.86
N ASP A 64 9.26 -22.98 9.99
CA ASP A 64 8.93 -23.86 11.11
C ASP A 64 7.70 -23.33 11.89
N LYS A 65 6.86 -24.25 12.36
CA LYS A 65 5.68 -23.94 13.19
C LYS A 65 6.05 -24.00 14.67
N VAL A 66 5.85 -22.89 15.39
CA VAL A 66 6.19 -22.78 16.82
C VAL A 66 4.96 -22.49 17.68
N SER A 67 5.03 -22.89 18.95
CA SER A 67 3.99 -22.67 19.95
C SER A 67 4.59 -22.08 21.23
N LYS A 68 3.75 -21.62 22.15
CA LYS A 68 4.16 -21.09 23.46
C LYS A 68 5.18 -21.99 24.14
N GLY A 69 6.36 -21.44 24.46
CA GLY A 69 7.43 -22.15 25.16
C GLY A 69 8.40 -22.95 24.29
N SER A 70 8.26 -22.94 22.96
CA SER A 70 9.24 -23.55 22.05
C SER A 70 10.62 -22.89 22.17
N LEU A 71 11.67 -23.71 22.15
CA LEU A 71 13.06 -23.26 22.30
C LEU A 71 13.57 -22.67 20.97
N ILE A 72 13.99 -21.41 21.00
CA ILE A 72 14.45 -20.66 19.82
C ILE A 72 15.98 -20.75 19.67
N ALA A 73 16.71 -20.38 20.71
CA ALA A 73 18.18 -20.32 20.70
C ALA A 73 18.77 -20.43 22.12
N THR A 74 20.06 -20.78 22.20
CA THR A 74 20.84 -20.79 23.44
C THR A 74 21.91 -19.68 23.45
N LEU A 75 22.09 -19.03 24.60
CA LEU A 75 23.09 -17.97 24.82
C LEU A 75 24.21 -18.43 25.78
N SER A 76 25.42 -17.90 25.59
CA SER A 76 26.56 -18.03 26.51
C SER A 76 27.01 -16.66 27.03
N ASN A 77 27.10 -16.49 28.36
CA ASN A 77 27.62 -15.26 28.98
C ASN A 77 29.16 -15.25 29.01
N GLY A 78 29.74 -14.17 28.48
CA GLY A 78 31.12 -13.74 28.72
C GLY A 78 31.11 -12.29 29.18
N ASP A 79 31.74 -12.03 30.32
CA ASP A 79 31.70 -10.75 31.04
C ASP A 79 32.89 -9.84 30.68
N SER A 80 32.67 -8.53 30.83
CA SER A 80 33.65 -7.43 31.08
C SER A 80 34.49 -6.75 29.96
N SER A 81 34.02 -5.53 29.60
CA SER A 81 34.67 -4.20 29.64
C SER A 81 35.87 -3.76 28.76
N LYS A 82 35.67 -2.65 28.02
CA LYS A 82 36.52 -1.41 27.98
C LYS A 82 35.84 -0.31 27.16
N GLY A 83 35.95 0.95 27.60
CA GLY A 83 35.20 2.10 27.07
C GLY A 83 35.99 3.17 26.29
N ILE A 84 35.18 4.11 25.76
CA ILE A 84 35.39 5.53 25.38
C ILE A 84 36.33 5.84 24.19
N ASP A 85 35.77 6.43 23.10
CA ASP A 85 36.09 7.82 22.71
C ASP A 85 35.18 8.42 21.61
N ASN A 86 34.89 9.72 21.77
CA ASN A 86 34.09 10.61 20.91
C ASN A 86 34.90 11.14 19.70
N LYS A 87 34.27 11.32 18.53
CA LYS A 87 34.45 12.53 17.67
C LYS A 87 33.51 12.65 16.45
N SER A 88 33.01 13.89 16.32
CA SER A 88 32.75 14.73 15.14
C SER A 88 31.59 14.47 14.16
N ILE A 89 30.62 15.38 14.31
CA ILE A 89 29.64 15.97 13.40
C ILE A 89 30.20 16.30 12.00
N LEU A 90 29.41 16.04 10.94
CA LEU A 90 29.66 16.45 9.55
C LEU A 90 28.89 17.75 9.19
N PRO A 91 29.57 18.80 8.67
CA PRO A 91 29.01 20.10 8.29
C PRO A 91 28.68 20.19 6.79
N GLU A 92 27.60 19.55 6.33
CA GLU A 92 27.17 19.62 4.91
C GLU A 92 25.72 20.06 4.68
N THR A 93 24.94 20.35 5.73
CA THR A 93 23.52 20.72 5.56
C THR A 93 23.28 22.22 5.28
N GLU A 94 24.27 23.09 5.51
CA GLU A 94 24.10 24.55 5.33
C GLU A 94 24.34 25.03 3.89
N LYS A 95 25.15 24.31 3.10
CA LYS A 95 25.44 24.70 1.71
C LYS A 95 24.27 24.45 0.76
N ILE A 96 23.46 23.43 1.04
CA ILE A 96 22.30 23.03 0.23
C ILE A 96 21.16 24.05 0.36
N ILE A 97 21.06 24.75 1.50
CA ILE A 97 20.02 25.75 1.76
C ILE A 97 20.30 27.05 0.98
N GLN A 98 21.58 27.45 0.88
CA GLN A 98 21.97 28.70 0.20
C GLN A 98 21.87 28.64 -1.33
N GLU A 99 22.01 27.45 -1.93
CA GLU A 99 21.81 27.27 -3.37
C GLU A 99 20.33 27.28 -3.77
N ALA A 100 19.44 26.83 -2.89
CA ALA A 100 17.99 26.84 -3.13
C ALA A 100 17.40 28.26 -3.13
N GLU A 101 17.90 29.17 -2.29
CA GLU A 101 17.40 30.55 -2.18
C GLU A 101 17.75 31.45 -3.38
N LYS A 102 18.82 31.13 -4.12
CA LYS A 102 19.22 31.89 -5.33
C LYS A 102 18.33 31.61 -6.55
N VAL A 103 17.73 30.42 -6.62
CA VAL A 103 16.87 30.02 -7.74
C VAL A 103 15.48 30.66 -7.64
N LEU A 104 15.01 30.93 -6.41
CA LEU A 104 13.70 31.49 -6.11
C LEU A 104 13.53 32.99 -6.42
N LYS A 105 14.60 33.73 -6.75
CA LYS A 105 14.54 35.18 -7.02
C LYS A 105 14.41 35.58 -8.50
N LYS A 106 14.21 34.63 -9.42
CA LYS A 106 14.27 34.91 -10.87
C LYS A 106 12.99 34.74 -11.67
N ILE A 107 11.83 34.49 -11.06
CA ILE A 107 10.61 34.26 -11.85
C ILE A 107 9.43 35.03 -11.24
N GLU A 108 9.03 36.09 -11.95
CA GLU A 108 7.74 36.76 -11.84
C GLU A 108 7.21 37.03 -13.28
N PRO A 109 5.90 37.28 -13.49
CA PRO A 109 5.07 36.39 -14.32
C PRO A 109 4.38 37.11 -15.50
N GLU A 110 3.97 36.36 -16.53
CA GLU A 110 3.01 36.85 -17.55
C GLU A 110 1.90 35.84 -17.90
N LYS A 111 0.80 36.42 -18.39
CA LYS A 111 -0.61 36.05 -18.24
C LYS A 111 -1.18 35.15 -19.36
N LYS A 112 -2.21 34.39 -18.96
CA LYS A 112 -3.48 33.98 -19.62
C LYS A 112 -3.59 34.08 -21.16
N ILE A 113 -4.10 33.01 -21.79
CA ILE A 113 -5.26 33.04 -22.70
C ILE A 113 -6.05 31.71 -22.55
N ILE A 114 -7.39 31.83 -22.52
CA ILE A 114 -8.41 30.77 -22.53
C ILE A 114 -8.91 30.60 -23.97
N LYS A 115 -9.25 29.36 -24.38
CA LYS A 115 -10.24 28.86 -25.38
C LYS A 115 -9.68 27.57 -26.00
N GLU A 116 -10.37 26.47 -26.28
CA GLU A 116 -11.78 26.05 -26.38
C GLU A 116 -11.75 24.50 -26.29
N GLU A 117 -12.80 23.84 -25.78
CA GLU A 117 -12.90 22.37 -25.77
C GLU A 117 -13.21 21.82 -27.17
N PRO A 118 -12.43 20.85 -27.71
CA PRO A 118 -12.92 20.01 -28.79
C PRO A 118 -13.46 18.70 -28.23
N LYS A 119 -14.74 18.43 -28.50
CA LYS A 119 -15.31 17.08 -28.48
C LYS A 119 -14.55 16.24 -29.52
N GLN A 120 -13.60 15.41 -29.09
CA GLN A 120 -13.04 14.37 -29.94
C GLN A 120 -13.75 13.04 -29.68
N SER A 121 -14.43 12.56 -30.71
CA SER A 121 -14.82 11.17 -30.88
C SER A 121 -13.58 10.29 -30.80
N PHE A 122 -13.50 9.41 -29.81
CA PHE A 122 -12.43 8.42 -29.68
C PHE A 122 -12.62 7.31 -30.70
N GLU A 123 -12.17 7.53 -31.93
CA GLU A 123 -11.76 6.45 -32.82
C GLU A 123 -10.23 6.42 -32.84
N THR A 124 -9.65 5.85 -31.79
CA THR A 124 -8.21 5.62 -31.76
C THR A 124 -7.93 4.32 -32.52
N LYS A 125 -7.34 4.42 -33.72
CA LYS A 125 -6.60 3.31 -34.32
C LYS A 125 -5.40 3.03 -33.42
N VAL A 126 -5.56 2.09 -32.51
CA VAL A 126 -4.46 1.56 -31.71
C VAL A 126 -3.61 0.69 -32.63
N GLU A 127 -2.41 1.15 -32.99
CA GLU A 127 -1.40 0.27 -33.57
C GLU A 127 -0.95 -0.70 -32.47
N PHE A 128 -1.58 -1.88 -32.44
CA PHE A 128 -1.18 -2.97 -31.57
C PHE A 128 0.21 -3.45 -32.01
N LYS A 129 1.25 -3.12 -31.25
CA LYS A 129 2.54 -3.79 -31.40
C LYS A 129 2.33 -5.27 -31.09
N LYS A 130 2.82 -6.13 -31.98
CA LYS A 130 2.82 -7.61 -31.86
C LYS A 130 3.02 -8.01 -30.41
N PHE A 131 1.97 -8.54 -29.77
CA PHE A 131 2.13 -9.20 -28.49
C PHE A 131 3.04 -10.40 -28.74
N THR A 132 4.22 -10.39 -28.13
CA THR A 132 5.06 -11.58 -28.04
C THR A 132 4.24 -12.67 -27.37
N ASN A 133 4.15 -13.83 -28.04
CA ASN A 133 3.42 -15.02 -27.61
C ASN A 133 3.38 -15.15 -26.09
N TYR A 134 2.17 -15.11 -25.52
CA TYR A 134 1.97 -15.44 -24.12
C TYR A 134 2.12 -16.96 -23.99
N SER A 135 3.35 -17.44 -23.86
CA SER A 135 3.61 -18.79 -23.37
C SER A 135 3.80 -18.67 -21.87
N SER A 136 2.77 -18.96 -21.07
CA SER A 136 3.04 -19.22 -19.67
C SER A 136 3.81 -20.56 -19.62
N GLU A 137 4.94 -20.60 -18.90
CA GLU A 137 5.72 -21.85 -18.75
C GLU A 137 4.90 -22.99 -18.08
N GLN A 138 3.71 -22.68 -17.58
CA GLN A 138 2.75 -23.65 -17.05
C GLN A 138 1.88 -24.32 -18.13
N ASP A 139 1.75 -23.77 -19.34
CA ASP A 139 0.86 -24.30 -20.38
C ASP A 139 1.44 -25.48 -21.18
N SER A 140 2.75 -25.72 -21.13
CA SER A 140 3.39 -26.83 -21.86
C SER A 140 3.22 -28.20 -21.20
N LEU A 141 2.75 -28.26 -19.95
CA LEU A 141 2.52 -29.52 -19.22
C LEU A 141 1.08 -30.01 -19.44
N GLY A 142 0.77 -30.45 -20.66
CA GLY A 142 -0.54 -31.07 -20.96
C GLY A 142 -1.14 -30.76 -22.33
N ASP A 143 -0.48 -29.95 -23.16
CA ASP A 143 -0.93 -29.73 -24.53
C ASP A 143 -0.75 -31.01 -25.37
N VAL A 144 -1.85 -31.48 -25.97
CA VAL A 144 -1.89 -32.71 -26.78
C VAL A 144 -1.30 -32.46 -28.16
N ASP A 145 -1.51 -31.26 -28.71
CA ASP A 145 -0.97 -30.84 -30.01
C ASP A 145 -0.58 -29.35 -29.98
N PRO A 146 0.67 -29.06 -29.60
CA PRO A 146 1.17 -27.69 -29.56
C PRO A 146 1.12 -26.96 -30.91
N GLN A 147 1.17 -27.69 -32.03
CA GLN A 147 1.12 -27.07 -33.35
C GLN A 147 -0.29 -26.56 -33.64
N GLU A 148 -1.31 -27.37 -33.38
CA GLU A 148 -2.70 -26.93 -33.48
C GLU A 148 -2.95 -25.71 -32.59
N THR A 149 -2.50 -25.73 -31.33
CA THR A 149 -2.66 -24.59 -30.41
C THR A 149 -2.03 -23.31 -30.97
N ILE A 150 -0.84 -23.39 -31.55
CA ILE A 150 -0.17 -22.24 -32.19
C ILE A 150 -0.99 -21.73 -33.39
N GLU A 151 -1.49 -22.62 -34.25
CA GLU A 151 -2.30 -22.24 -35.42
C GLU A 151 -3.59 -21.51 -35.02
N TRP A 152 -4.25 -21.94 -33.94
CA TRP A 152 -5.43 -21.25 -33.40
C TRP A 152 -5.09 -19.87 -32.82
N ILE A 153 -3.95 -19.73 -32.12
CA ILE A 153 -3.47 -18.45 -31.59
C ILE A 153 -3.13 -17.48 -32.73
N GLU A 154 -2.40 -17.95 -33.74
CA GLU A 154 -2.07 -17.16 -34.94
C GLU A 154 -3.34 -16.72 -35.67
N SER A 155 -4.31 -17.63 -35.84
CA SER A 155 -5.60 -17.30 -36.46
C SER A 155 -6.36 -16.20 -35.69
N LEU A 156 -6.31 -16.21 -34.37
CA LEU A 156 -6.92 -15.16 -33.54
C LEU A 156 -6.16 -13.82 -33.69
N ASN A 157 -4.83 -13.87 -33.69
CA ASN A 157 -3.98 -12.68 -33.87
C ASN A 157 -4.24 -12.01 -35.22
N ASP A 158 -4.36 -12.78 -36.30
CA ASP A 158 -4.68 -12.28 -37.64
C ASP A 158 -6.04 -11.57 -37.67
N VAL A 159 -7.04 -12.07 -36.94
CA VAL A 159 -8.35 -11.40 -36.81
C VAL A 159 -8.23 -10.10 -36.05
N VAL A 160 -7.43 -10.06 -34.97
CA VAL A 160 -7.20 -8.81 -34.21
C VAL A 160 -6.51 -7.77 -35.09
N GLU A 161 -5.50 -8.18 -35.87
CA GLU A 161 -4.76 -7.29 -36.77
C GLU A 161 -5.63 -6.76 -37.92
N ARG A 162 -6.45 -7.63 -38.53
CA ARG A 162 -7.30 -7.25 -39.68
C ARG A 162 -8.57 -6.51 -39.28
N ASP A 163 -9.31 -7.03 -38.30
CA ASP A 163 -10.68 -6.65 -38.00
C ASP A 163 -10.86 -6.02 -36.59
N GLY A 164 -9.81 -6.05 -35.76
CA GLY A 164 -9.76 -5.42 -34.44
C GLY A 164 -10.28 -6.27 -33.26
N PRO A 165 -10.08 -5.81 -32.02
CA PRO A 165 -10.35 -6.59 -30.80
C PRO A 165 -11.84 -6.89 -30.57
N LYS A 166 -12.74 -6.00 -31.01
CA LYS A 166 -14.19 -6.24 -30.91
C LYS A 166 -14.61 -7.48 -31.72
N ARG A 167 -14.01 -7.69 -32.89
CA ARG A 167 -14.30 -8.85 -33.73
C ARG A 167 -13.74 -10.14 -33.12
N ALA A 168 -12.52 -10.11 -32.60
CA ALA A 168 -11.93 -11.23 -31.89
C ALA A 168 -12.80 -11.67 -30.69
N ASN A 169 -13.24 -10.73 -29.85
CA ASN A 169 -14.14 -11.01 -28.73
C ASN A 169 -15.48 -11.63 -29.17
N TYR A 170 -16.04 -11.18 -30.30
CA TYR A 170 -17.24 -11.77 -30.87
C TYR A 170 -17.02 -13.24 -31.28
N LEU A 171 -15.91 -13.55 -31.96
CA LEU A 171 -15.57 -14.92 -32.36
C LEU A 171 -15.33 -15.83 -31.16
N LEU A 172 -14.58 -15.36 -30.17
CA LEU A 172 -14.36 -16.10 -28.91
C LEU A 172 -15.69 -16.42 -28.22
N GLY A 173 -16.62 -15.46 -28.16
CA GLY A 173 -17.96 -15.70 -27.62
C GLY A 173 -18.73 -16.78 -28.41
N LYS A 174 -18.59 -16.84 -29.74
CA LYS A 174 -19.21 -17.89 -30.56
C LYS A 174 -18.56 -19.26 -30.34
N LEU A 175 -17.24 -19.33 -30.27
CA LEU A 175 -16.50 -20.56 -30.00
C LEU A 175 -16.83 -21.13 -28.61
N ILE A 176 -16.88 -20.27 -27.59
CA ILE A 176 -17.28 -20.66 -26.23
C ILE A 176 -18.70 -21.25 -26.24
N ASN A 177 -19.66 -20.59 -26.89
CA ASN A 177 -21.03 -21.10 -27.01
C ASN A 177 -21.08 -22.46 -27.74
N GLN A 178 -20.31 -22.62 -28.81
CA GLN A 178 -20.25 -23.87 -29.55
C GLN A 178 -19.62 -25.00 -28.71
N ALA A 179 -18.58 -24.69 -27.93
CA ALA A 179 -17.95 -25.64 -27.02
C ALA A 179 -18.95 -26.12 -25.94
N TYR A 180 -19.74 -25.20 -25.37
CA TYR A 180 -20.82 -25.55 -24.44
C TYR A 180 -21.86 -26.49 -25.06
N ILE A 181 -22.36 -26.17 -26.25
CA ILE A 181 -23.33 -27.03 -26.97
C ILE A 181 -22.74 -28.41 -27.25
N SER A 182 -21.44 -28.47 -27.53
CA SER A 182 -20.71 -29.70 -27.83
C SER A 182 -20.35 -30.52 -26.58
N GLY A 183 -20.85 -30.13 -25.40
CA GLY A 183 -20.68 -30.87 -24.15
C GLY A 183 -19.45 -30.49 -23.33
N SER A 184 -18.72 -29.44 -23.71
CA SER A 184 -17.64 -28.90 -22.89
C SER A 184 -18.22 -28.06 -21.76
N ASN A 185 -18.19 -28.60 -20.54
CA ASN A 185 -18.54 -27.87 -19.31
C ASN A 185 -17.37 -26.98 -18.87
N LEU A 186 -16.88 -26.10 -19.75
CA LEU A 186 -15.89 -25.10 -19.36
C LEU A 186 -16.56 -24.10 -18.42
N PRO A 187 -16.11 -23.89 -17.18
CA PRO A 187 -16.59 -22.76 -16.40
C PRO A 187 -16.13 -21.48 -17.11
N TYR A 188 -17.06 -20.61 -17.46
CA TYR A 188 -16.74 -19.29 -18.02
C TYR A 188 -15.80 -18.56 -17.04
N ASN A 189 -14.53 -18.41 -17.42
CA ASN A 189 -13.55 -17.77 -16.57
C ASN A 189 -13.60 -16.26 -16.82
N GLN A 190 -14.21 -15.50 -15.90
CA GLN A 190 -14.28 -14.03 -15.94
C GLN A 190 -12.94 -13.33 -15.64
N LYS A 191 -11.83 -14.07 -15.59
CA LYS A 191 -10.52 -13.52 -15.22
C LYS A 191 -9.79 -13.07 -16.47
N THR A 192 -9.43 -11.79 -16.51
CA THR A 192 -8.44 -11.26 -17.45
C THR A 192 -7.04 -11.68 -17.01
N PRO A 193 -6.03 -11.64 -17.91
CA PRO A 193 -4.63 -11.86 -17.53
C PRO A 193 -4.19 -10.92 -16.40
N TYR A 194 -3.19 -11.35 -15.61
CA TYR A 194 -2.66 -10.57 -14.47
C TYR A 194 -1.71 -9.47 -14.95
N ILE A 195 -2.24 -8.53 -15.73
CA ILE A 195 -1.57 -7.35 -16.28
C ILE A 195 -2.46 -6.11 -16.14
N ASN A 196 -1.91 -4.92 -16.36
CA ASN A 196 -2.69 -3.69 -16.36
C ASN A 196 -3.76 -3.72 -17.47
N THR A 197 -5.01 -3.38 -17.11
CA THR A 197 -6.11 -3.28 -18.07
C THR A 197 -5.88 -2.18 -19.12
N ILE A 198 -5.21 -1.08 -18.73
CA ILE A 198 -4.84 0.02 -19.63
C ILE A 198 -3.37 -0.18 -20.03
N PRO A 199 -3.07 -0.45 -21.31
CA PRO A 199 -1.70 -0.59 -21.78
C PRO A 199 -0.99 0.76 -21.88
N ARG A 200 0.35 0.74 -21.92
CA ARG A 200 1.20 1.95 -21.86
C ARG A 200 0.94 2.94 -23.00
N GLU A 201 0.62 2.44 -24.18
CA GLU A 201 0.29 3.24 -25.36
C GLU A 201 -1.06 3.97 -25.26
N MET A 202 -1.97 3.48 -24.40
CA MET A 202 -3.26 4.10 -24.11
C MET A 202 -3.23 4.93 -22.82
N GLU A 203 -2.09 4.96 -22.12
CA GLU A 203 -1.94 5.70 -20.88
C GLU A 203 -1.93 7.21 -21.14
N VAL A 204 -2.91 7.91 -20.58
CA VAL A 204 -2.94 9.37 -20.57
C VAL A 204 -2.01 9.86 -19.46
N LYS A 205 -1.04 10.72 -19.82
CA LYS A 205 -0.12 11.30 -18.84
C LYS A 205 -0.86 12.24 -17.90
N SER A 206 -0.54 12.16 -16.60
CA SER A 206 -1.04 13.10 -15.60
C SER A 206 -0.62 14.54 -15.95
N PRO A 207 -1.53 15.53 -15.82
CA PRO A 207 -1.20 16.93 -16.02
C PRO A 207 -0.43 17.56 -14.84
N GLY A 208 -0.31 16.86 -13.71
CA GLY A 208 0.31 17.37 -12.48
C GLY A 208 1.84 17.28 -12.44
N ASP A 209 2.44 18.13 -11.60
CA ASP A 209 3.88 18.08 -11.32
C ASP A 209 4.19 16.98 -10.30
N GLN A 210 4.72 15.86 -10.81
CA GLN A 210 5.05 14.70 -10.00
C GLN A 210 6.09 14.97 -8.90
N VAL A 211 6.98 15.95 -9.06
CA VAL A 211 8.00 16.29 -8.05
C VAL A 211 7.33 16.99 -6.86
N ILE A 212 6.45 17.95 -7.15
CA ILE A 212 5.71 18.68 -6.09
C ILE A 212 4.73 17.74 -5.40
N GLU A 213 3.97 16.95 -6.16
CA GLU A 213 3.02 15.96 -5.63
C GLU A 213 3.72 14.97 -4.71
N ASN A 214 4.88 14.45 -5.11
CA ASN A 214 5.63 13.52 -4.28
C ASN A 214 6.11 14.16 -2.97
N LYS A 215 6.53 15.43 -2.99
CA LYS A 215 6.92 16.17 -1.78
C LYS A 215 5.73 16.35 -0.83
N ILE A 216 4.60 16.82 -1.35
CA ILE A 216 3.37 17.00 -0.56
C ILE A 216 2.93 15.67 0.04
N ARG A 217 2.86 14.61 -0.77
CA ARG A 217 2.49 13.26 -0.34
C ARG A 217 3.44 12.71 0.73
N SER A 218 4.73 13.00 0.63
CA SER A 218 5.72 12.61 1.65
C SER A 218 5.47 13.31 2.99
N LEU A 219 5.13 14.60 2.97
CA LEU A 219 4.74 15.34 4.18
C LEU A 219 3.44 14.79 4.80
N ILE A 220 2.45 14.45 3.97
CA ILE A 220 1.19 13.84 4.44
C ILE A 220 1.48 12.48 5.10
N ARG A 221 2.29 11.62 4.47
CA ARG A 221 2.71 10.33 5.04
C ARG A 221 3.43 10.50 6.38
N TRP A 222 4.35 11.44 6.46
CA TRP A 222 5.09 11.77 7.68
C TRP A 222 4.15 12.21 8.80
N ASN A 223 3.29 13.20 8.53
CA ASN A 223 2.35 13.72 9.52
C ASN A 223 1.37 12.64 10.00
N ALA A 224 0.88 11.77 9.11
CA ALA A 224 0.00 10.66 9.47
C ALA A 224 0.69 9.67 10.42
N ALA A 225 1.93 9.26 10.10
CA ALA A 225 2.71 8.37 10.96
C ALA A 225 3.04 9.02 12.31
N CYS A 226 3.50 10.27 12.31
CA CYS A 226 3.80 11.02 13.53
C CYS A 226 2.58 11.19 14.43
N MET A 227 1.39 11.45 13.87
CA MET A 227 0.15 11.57 14.64
C MET A 227 -0.14 10.28 15.39
N VAL A 228 -0.10 9.12 14.72
CA VAL A 228 -0.37 7.82 15.35
C VAL A 228 0.70 7.48 16.38
N VAL A 229 1.99 7.64 16.05
CA VAL A 229 3.10 7.34 16.98
C VAL A 229 3.03 8.25 18.23
N ARG A 230 2.72 9.54 18.07
CA ARG A 230 2.56 10.47 19.21
C ARG A 230 1.40 10.09 20.10
N ALA A 231 0.26 9.70 19.54
CA ALA A 231 -0.89 9.24 20.32
C ALA A 231 -0.52 8.02 21.17
N ASN A 232 0.09 7.01 20.55
CA ASN A 232 0.50 5.78 21.24
C ASN A 232 1.65 5.99 22.25
N LYS A 233 2.49 7.02 22.06
CA LYS A 233 3.50 7.40 23.05
C LYS A 233 2.89 7.97 24.34
N LYS A 234 1.74 8.65 24.25
CA LYS A 234 1.01 9.19 25.42
C LYS A 234 0.17 8.09 26.07
N LEU A 235 -0.61 7.36 25.26
CA LEU A 235 -1.56 6.34 25.67
C LEU A 235 -1.50 5.17 24.68
N PRO A 236 -0.79 4.08 24.99
CA PRO A 236 -0.57 2.96 24.09
C PRO A 236 -1.85 2.25 23.62
N GLU A 237 -2.93 2.33 24.40
CA GLU A 237 -4.23 1.71 24.09
C GLU A 237 -5.05 2.45 23.03
N LEU A 238 -4.67 3.68 22.65
CA LEU A 238 -5.39 4.45 21.63
C LEU A 238 -5.33 3.77 20.26
N GLY A 239 -4.21 3.12 19.93
CA GLY A 239 -3.99 2.45 18.65
C GLY A 239 -3.92 3.41 17.45
N GLY A 240 -4.26 2.90 16.27
CA GLY A 240 -4.22 3.63 15.00
C GLY A 240 -3.44 2.87 13.92
N HIS A 241 -3.82 3.07 12.66
CA HIS A 241 -3.24 2.34 11.54
C HIS A 241 -2.33 3.24 10.71
N ILE A 242 -1.09 2.80 10.49
CA ILE A 242 -0.10 3.50 9.66
C ILE A 242 -0.02 2.85 8.28
N ALA A 243 0.04 1.51 8.24
CA ALA A 243 0.26 0.74 7.01
C ALA A 243 -0.85 0.93 5.97
N THR A 244 -2.12 0.96 6.39
CA THR A 244 -3.26 1.07 5.47
C THR A 244 -3.24 2.36 4.67
N PHE A 245 -2.98 3.50 5.31
CA PHE A 245 -2.83 4.75 4.58
C PHE A 245 -1.55 4.76 3.75
N ALA A 246 -0.45 4.19 4.26
CA ALA A 246 0.82 4.15 3.52
C ALA A 246 0.70 3.38 2.19
N SER A 247 -0.07 2.29 2.12
CA SER A 247 -0.28 1.59 0.85
C SER A 247 -1.17 2.38 -0.11
N ALA A 248 -2.16 3.11 0.39
CA ALA A 248 -3.14 3.83 -0.43
C ALA A 248 -2.84 5.32 -0.68
N ALA A 249 -1.81 5.92 -0.06
CA ALA A 249 -1.66 7.39 -0.07
C ALA A 249 -1.47 7.98 -1.47
N THR A 250 -0.86 7.25 -2.41
CA THR A 250 -0.73 7.72 -3.80
C THR A 250 -2.08 7.73 -4.52
N LEU A 251 -2.94 6.73 -4.26
CA LEU A 251 -4.30 6.70 -4.79
C LEU A 251 -5.12 7.89 -4.28
N TYR A 252 -5.06 8.15 -2.97
CA TYR A 252 -5.76 9.31 -2.40
C TYR A 252 -5.21 10.64 -2.91
N ASP A 253 -3.89 10.78 -3.06
CA ASP A 253 -3.27 12.00 -3.54
C ASP A 253 -3.64 12.34 -4.99
N VAL A 254 -3.66 11.34 -5.88
CA VAL A 254 -4.18 11.51 -7.25
C VAL A 254 -5.65 11.92 -7.23
N GLY A 255 -6.46 11.28 -6.38
CA GLY A 255 -7.86 11.63 -6.17
C GLY A 255 -8.05 13.10 -5.79
N PHE A 256 -7.33 13.57 -4.76
CA PHE A 256 -7.42 14.95 -4.30
C PHE A 256 -6.92 15.98 -5.30
N ASN A 257 -5.84 15.70 -6.04
CA ASN A 257 -5.23 16.69 -6.92
C ASN A 257 -5.94 16.79 -8.28
N HIS A 258 -6.54 15.70 -8.78
CA HIS A 258 -6.98 15.61 -10.18
C HIS A 258 -8.44 15.21 -10.40
N PHE A 259 -9.12 14.63 -9.40
CA PHE A 259 -10.46 14.06 -9.61
C PHE A 259 -11.51 14.70 -8.72
N TRP A 260 -11.27 14.76 -7.42
CA TRP A 260 -12.31 15.02 -6.44
C TRP A 260 -12.76 16.46 -6.40
N ARG A 261 -14.08 16.62 -6.53
CA ARG A 261 -14.76 17.90 -6.51
C ARG A 261 -15.33 18.16 -5.12
N ALA A 262 -14.92 19.27 -4.51
CA ALA A 262 -15.56 19.76 -3.31
C ALA A 262 -16.96 20.33 -3.61
N GLN A 263 -17.81 20.37 -2.58
CA GLN A 263 -19.09 21.06 -2.63
C GLN A 263 -18.90 22.53 -3.05
N ASN A 264 -19.78 23.01 -3.91
CA ASN A 264 -19.84 24.40 -4.35
C ASN A 264 -21.30 24.83 -4.50
N GLU A 265 -21.53 26.07 -4.95
CA GLU A 265 -22.89 26.62 -5.11
C GLU A 265 -23.75 25.84 -6.12
N LYS A 266 -23.14 25.13 -7.08
CA LYS A 266 -23.85 24.47 -8.18
C LYS A 266 -24.05 22.97 -7.99
N ASN A 267 -23.15 22.31 -7.24
CA ASN A 267 -23.22 20.88 -7.01
C ASN A 267 -22.72 20.52 -5.60
N LEU A 268 -23.17 19.37 -5.10
CA LEU A 268 -22.82 18.86 -3.77
C LEU A 268 -21.39 18.30 -3.68
N GLY A 269 -20.63 18.34 -4.78
CA GLY A 269 -19.32 17.69 -4.89
C GLY A 269 -19.42 16.16 -5.07
N ASP A 270 -18.26 15.51 -5.05
CA ASP A 270 -18.17 14.06 -5.13
C ASP A 270 -18.38 13.44 -3.74
N LEU A 271 -19.11 12.32 -3.69
CA LEU A 271 -19.39 11.61 -2.44
C LEU A 271 -18.30 10.56 -2.20
N ILE A 272 -17.34 10.88 -1.33
CA ILE A 272 -16.15 10.03 -1.12
C ILE A 272 -16.30 9.20 0.14
N TYR A 273 -16.42 7.88 -0.04
CA TYR A 273 -16.44 6.90 1.04
C TYR A 273 -15.00 6.51 1.41
N PHE A 274 -14.31 7.39 2.14
CA PHE A 274 -12.94 7.15 2.61
C PHE A 274 -12.85 5.84 3.39
N GLN A 275 -11.83 5.02 3.16
CA GLN A 275 -11.59 3.84 3.98
C GLN A 275 -11.33 4.26 5.44
N GLY A 276 -12.08 3.72 6.41
CA GLY A 276 -12.04 4.22 7.79
C GLY A 276 -10.64 4.28 8.39
N HIS A 277 -9.86 3.21 8.25
CA HIS A 277 -8.50 3.11 8.77
C HIS A 277 -7.48 4.06 8.10
N CYS A 278 -7.86 4.72 6.99
CA CYS A 278 -7.05 5.75 6.34
C CYS A 278 -7.27 7.16 6.91
N ALA A 279 -8.15 7.33 7.90
CA ALA A 279 -8.43 8.62 8.55
C ALA A 279 -7.15 9.41 8.95
N PRO A 280 -6.08 8.77 9.48
CA PRO A 280 -4.83 9.48 9.77
C PRO A 280 -4.23 10.27 8.61
N GLY A 281 -4.27 9.70 7.40
CA GLY A 281 -3.79 10.37 6.20
C GLY A 281 -4.65 11.56 5.78
N ILE A 282 -5.96 11.44 5.96
CA ILE A 282 -6.91 12.52 5.65
C ILE A 282 -6.72 13.68 6.63
N TYR A 283 -6.56 13.41 7.92
CA TYR A 283 -6.24 14.45 8.90
C TYR A 283 -4.89 15.12 8.62
N ALA A 284 -3.87 14.34 8.26
CA ALA A 284 -2.55 14.85 7.91
C ALA A 284 -2.61 15.81 6.70
N ARG A 285 -3.42 15.49 5.68
CA ARG A 285 -3.66 16.40 4.55
C ARG A 285 -4.39 17.67 4.99
N SER A 286 -5.49 17.52 5.74
CA SER A 286 -6.28 18.65 6.24
C SER A 286 -5.47 19.60 7.12
N PHE A 287 -4.47 19.10 7.85
CA PHE A 287 -3.53 19.92 8.60
C PHE A 287 -2.63 20.76 7.68
N LEU A 288 -2.08 20.16 6.62
CA LEU A 288 -1.29 20.90 5.63
C LEU A 288 -2.12 21.95 4.87
N GLU A 289 -3.42 21.68 4.68
CA GLU A 289 -4.38 22.62 4.12
C GLU A 289 -4.86 23.68 5.12
N GLY A 290 -4.41 23.64 6.38
CA GLY A 290 -4.79 24.61 7.42
C GLY A 290 -6.19 24.42 7.98
N ARG A 291 -6.89 23.33 7.66
CA ARG A 291 -8.25 23.01 8.14
C ARG A 291 -8.27 22.36 9.52
N ILE A 292 -7.15 21.74 9.91
CA ILE A 292 -6.95 21.13 11.24
C ILE A 292 -5.76 21.80 11.90
N THR A 293 -5.86 22.07 13.19
CA THR A 293 -4.78 22.67 13.99
C THR A 293 -3.83 21.61 14.54
N ALA A 294 -2.60 22.02 14.89
CA ALA A 294 -1.65 21.13 15.55
C ALA A 294 -2.18 20.54 16.87
N LYS A 295 -2.96 21.34 17.62
CA LYS A 295 -3.59 20.91 18.87
C LYS A 295 -4.59 19.76 18.65
N GLN A 296 -5.40 19.83 17.58
CA GLN A 296 -6.33 18.75 17.23
C GLN A 296 -5.59 17.46 16.84
N LEU A 297 -4.51 17.57 16.07
CA LEU A 297 -3.63 16.43 15.74
C LEU A 297 -3.04 15.75 16.99
N GLU A 298 -2.65 16.53 17.99
CA GLU A 298 -2.12 16.00 19.26
C GLU A 298 -3.16 15.28 20.11
N ASN A 299 -4.44 15.53 19.85
CA ASN A 299 -5.62 14.93 20.48
C ASN A 299 -6.29 13.89 19.57
N PHE A 300 -5.53 13.28 18.64
CA PHE A 300 -6.03 12.15 17.87
C PHE A 300 -6.51 11.02 18.79
N ARG A 301 -7.73 10.53 18.54
CA ARG A 301 -8.47 9.54 19.34
C ARG A 301 -8.80 9.97 20.78
N GLN A 302 -8.68 11.26 21.10
CA GLN A 302 -8.98 11.83 22.41
C GLN A 302 -9.97 12.98 22.24
N GLU A 303 -11.26 12.67 22.30
CA GLU A 303 -12.34 13.58 21.90
C GLU A 303 -13.31 13.98 23.03
N VAL A 304 -13.22 13.34 24.20
CA VAL A 304 -14.16 13.56 25.34
C VAL A 304 -14.19 15.02 25.79
N ASP A 305 -13.02 15.66 25.89
CA ASP A 305 -12.90 17.06 26.32
C ASP A 305 -13.06 18.07 25.17
N GLY A 306 -13.46 17.58 23.98
CA GLY A 306 -13.56 18.37 22.76
C GLY A 306 -12.20 18.70 22.13
N GLY A 307 -12.24 19.22 20.89
CA GLY A 307 -11.02 19.59 20.16
C GLY A 307 -10.11 18.42 19.78
N GLY A 308 -10.63 17.18 19.83
CA GLY A 308 -9.96 15.98 19.35
C GLY A 308 -10.31 15.62 17.91
N LEU A 309 -9.70 14.53 17.44
CA LEU A 309 -10.02 13.92 16.14
C LEU A 309 -10.50 12.50 16.36
N SER A 310 -11.67 12.17 15.79
CA SER A 310 -12.24 10.83 15.89
C SER A 310 -11.34 9.78 15.22
N SER A 311 -11.43 8.55 15.71
CA SER A 311 -10.64 7.42 15.20
C SER A 311 -10.89 7.13 13.71
N TYR A 312 -12.14 7.27 13.27
CA TYR A 312 -12.64 6.95 11.93
C TYR A 312 -13.68 7.99 11.47
N PRO A 313 -14.19 7.89 10.22
CA PRO A 313 -15.25 8.76 9.73
C PRO A 313 -16.55 8.61 10.53
N HIS A 314 -16.77 9.53 11.46
CA HIS A 314 -17.96 9.58 12.30
C HIS A 314 -18.62 10.96 12.20
N PRO A 315 -19.62 11.14 11.33
CA PRO A 315 -20.33 12.42 11.17
C PRO A 315 -20.97 12.90 12.47
N TRP A 316 -21.41 11.99 13.35
CA TRP A 316 -21.97 12.37 14.65
C TRP A 316 -20.93 13.05 15.58
N LEU A 317 -19.68 12.59 15.55
CA LEU A 317 -18.60 13.11 16.40
C LEU A 317 -17.92 14.34 15.77
N MET A 318 -17.84 14.38 14.44
CA MET A 318 -17.26 15.49 13.67
C MET A 318 -18.20 15.94 12.54
N PRO A 319 -19.33 16.61 12.86
CA PRO A 319 -20.41 16.90 11.90
C PRO A 319 -20.03 17.85 10.77
N ASN A 320 -19.00 18.69 11.00
CA ASN A 320 -18.51 19.64 10.01
C ASN A 320 -17.30 19.13 9.22
N TYR A 321 -17.02 17.82 9.28
CA TYR A 321 -15.83 17.24 8.66
C TYR A 321 -16.11 15.90 7.97
N TRP A 322 -16.68 14.91 8.67
CA TRP A 322 -16.98 13.60 8.10
C TRP A 322 -18.40 13.52 7.57
N GLN A 323 -18.57 12.84 6.43
CA GLN A 323 -19.88 12.68 5.77
C GLN A 323 -20.41 11.24 5.85
N PHE A 324 -19.57 10.23 5.60
CA PHE A 324 -20.00 8.83 5.48
C PHE A 324 -19.25 7.90 6.44
N PRO A 325 -19.94 7.11 7.27
CA PRO A 325 -19.31 6.13 8.15
C PRO A 325 -18.95 4.85 7.40
N THR A 326 -17.67 4.48 7.40
CA THR A 326 -17.13 3.39 6.55
C THR A 326 -16.32 2.33 7.29
N VAL A 327 -16.07 2.48 8.60
CA VAL A 327 -15.20 1.56 9.34
C VAL A 327 -15.82 0.18 9.53
N SER A 328 -17.15 0.09 9.63
CA SER A 328 -17.87 -1.18 9.59
C SER A 328 -17.82 -1.71 8.15
N MET A 329 -16.91 -2.66 7.92
CA MET A 329 -16.59 -3.17 6.59
C MET A 329 -17.83 -3.81 5.95
N GLY A 330 -18.01 -3.57 4.64
CA GLY A 330 -19.17 -4.05 3.86
C GLY A 330 -20.30 -3.02 3.75
N LEU A 331 -20.50 -2.15 4.75
CA LEU A 331 -21.54 -1.11 4.69
C LEU A 331 -21.22 -0.01 3.67
N GLY A 332 -19.96 0.44 3.62
CA GLY A 332 -19.53 1.50 2.69
C GLY A 332 -19.87 1.20 1.22
N PRO A 333 -19.46 0.04 0.66
CA PRO A 333 -19.75 -0.32 -0.72
C PRO A 333 -21.24 -0.36 -1.05
N ILE A 334 -22.08 -1.00 -0.23
CA ILE A 334 -23.53 -1.07 -0.50
C ILE A 334 -24.18 0.31 -0.40
N MET A 335 -23.79 1.13 0.58
CA MET A 335 -24.32 2.49 0.71
C MET A 335 -23.87 3.44 -0.40
N ALA A 336 -22.74 3.18 -1.06
CA ALA A 336 -22.28 3.99 -2.19
C ALA A 336 -23.00 3.63 -3.50
N ILE A 337 -23.63 2.45 -3.58
CA ILE A 337 -24.44 2.02 -4.74
C ILE A 337 -25.81 2.72 -4.75
N TYR A 338 -26.42 2.90 -3.57
CA TYR A 338 -27.75 3.50 -3.40
C TYR A 338 -27.68 5.01 -3.18
#